data_AF-A0A0F9Q2J7-F1
#
_entry.id   AF-A0A0F9Q2J7-F1
#
_cell.length_a   1.000
_cell.length_b   1.000
_cell.length_c   1.000
_cell.angle_alpha   90.00
_cell.angle_beta   90.00
_cell.angle_gamma   90.00
#
_symmetry.space_group_name_H-M   'P 1'
#
loop_
_entity.id
_entity.type
_entity.pdbx_description
1 polymer ?
#
loop_
_entity_poly.entity_id
_entity_poly.type
_entity_poly.pdbx_seq_one_letter_code
_entity_poly.pdbx_strand_id
1 'polypeptide(L)' 'MSEFDYEVLASCQYQVPGPNNPNDVVDCGEPASYRVWWDKDFEEFVCQEHLDFMVKCEFEDHTLDERGMK' A
#
# COMPACT_ATOMS: atom_id res chain seq x y z
N MET A 1 -10.15 -0.85 36.55
CA MET A 1 -9.54 -1.69 35.50
C MET A 1 -8.64 -0.78 34.70
N SER A 2 -7.38 -1.14 34.51
CA SER A 2 -6.44 -0.36 33.68
C SER A 2 -6.99 -0.34 32.25
N GLU A 3 -7.56 0.78 31.83
CA GLU A 3 -7.91 1.04 30.43
C GLU A 3 -6.59 1.15 29.67
N PHE A 4 -6.25 0.11 28.92
CA PHE A 4 -5.12 0.17 28.03
C PHE A 4 -5.50 1.05 26.84
N ASP A 5 -4.71 2.08 26.56
CA ASP A 5 -4.92 3.07 25.49
C ASP A 5 -4.20 2.63 24.22
N TYR A 6 -4.67 1.53 23.60
CA TYR A 6 -4.17 1.08 22.30
C TYR A 6 -5.28 1.06 21.26
N GLU A 7 -4.91 1.44 20.04
CA GLU A 7 -5.75 1.33 18.86
C GLU A 7 -5.35 0.07 18.08
N VAL A 8 -6.34 -0.73 17.67
CA VAL A 8 -6.12 -1.86 16.77
C VAL A 8 -6.25 -1.35 15.33
N LEU A 9 -5.13 -1.32 14.62
CA LEU A 9 -5.06 -0.94 13.22
C LEU A 9 -5.20 -2.18 12.31
N ALA A 10 -5.68 -1.97 11.09
CA ALA A 10 -5.62 -2.98 10.04
C ALA A 10 -4.16 -3.27 9.66
N SER A 11 -3.88 -4.45 9.14
CA SER A 11 -2.58 -4.75 8.53
C SER A 11 -2.50 -4.16 7.13
N CYS A 12 -1.31 -3.71 6.73
CA CYS A 12 -1.00 -3.27 5.38
C CYS A 12 -1.16 -4.43 4.40
N GLN A 13 -2.03 -4.25 3.41
CA GLN A 13 -2.41 -5.23 2.39
C GLN A 13 -1.58 -5.10 1.12
N TYR A 14 -0.56 -4.24 1.13
CA TYR A 14 0.35 -4.11 -0.01
C TYR A 14 1.14 -5.41 -0.19
N GLN A 15 1.11 -5.94 -1.42
CA GLN A 15 1.71 -7.21 -1.78
C GLN A 15 3.22 -7.11 -1.98
N VAL A 16 3.99 -7.88 -1.17
CA VAL A 16 5.45 -7.95 -1.22
C VAL A 16 5.94 -9.39 -1.43
N PRO A 17 7.16 -9.59 -1.98
CA PRO A 17 7.74 -10.93 -2.09
C PRO A 17 7.87 -11.62 -0.72
N GLY A 18 7.50 -12.89 -0.67
CA GLY A 18 7.59 -13.69 0.55
C GLY A 18 9.03 -13.82 1.04
N PRO A 19 9.27 -13.81 2.37
CA PRO A 19 10.63 -13.84 2.93
C PRO A 19 11.38 -15.16 2.66
N ASN A 20 10.64 -16.25 2.42
CA ASN A 20 11.20 -17.59 2.21
C ASN A 20 11.22 -18.01 0.74
N ASN A 21 10.37 -17.42 -0.09
CA ASN A 21 10.25 -17.74 -1.50
C ASN A 21 9.81 -16.47 -2.26
N PRO A 22 10.66 -15.94 -3.16
CA PRO A 22 10.34 -14.72 -3.90
C PRO A 22 9.23 -14.90 -4.94
N ASN A 23 8.80 -16.14 -5.21
CA ASN A 23 7.61 -16.40 -6.04
C ASN A 23 6.31 -16.37 -5.22
N ASP A 24 6.39 -16.35 -3.89
CA ASP A 24 5.23 -16.17 -3.04
C ASP A 24 4.98 -14.68 -2.87
N VAL A 25 3.71 -14.29 -2.82
CA VAL A 25 3.28 -12.92 -2.58
C VAL A 25 2.49 -12.91 -1.28
N VAL A 26 2.90 -12.04 -0.36
CA VAL A 26 2.29 -11.91 0.96
C VAL A 26 1.98 -10.44 1.24
N ASP A 27 1.05 -10.20 2.15
CA ASP A 27 0.78 -8.86 2.65
C ASP A 27 1.99 -8.34 3.44
N CYS A 28 2.29 -7.04 3.29
CA CYS A 28 3.34 -6.36 4.03
C CYS A 28 3.20 -6.54 5.56
N GLY A 29 1.97 -6.50 6.08
CA GLY A 29 1.68 -6.84 7.47
C GLY A 29 1.94 -5.73 8.51
N GLU A 30 2.62 -4.64 8.15
CA GLU A 30 2.81 -3.47 9.01
C GLU A 30 1.47 -2.78 9.34
N PRO A 31 1.34 -2.04 10.46
CA PRO A 31 0.12 -1.30 10.76
C PRO A 31 -0.24 -0.29 9.66
N ALA A 32 -1.47 -0.36 9.17
CA ALA A 32 -1.99 0.49 8.11
C ALA A 32 -2.91 1.58 8.67
N SER A 33 -2.55 2.83 8.41
CA SER A 33 -3.30 4.02 8.80
C SER A 33 -4.05 4.68 7.64
N TYR A 34 -3.83 4.20 6.41
CA TYR A 34 -4.34 4.82 5.19
C TYR A 34 -5.23 3.85 4.43
N ARG A 35 -6.37 4.36 3.96
CA ARG A 35 -7.26 3.66 3.05
C ARG A 35 -7.07 4.20 1.64
N VAL A 36 -6.88 3.31 0.68
CA VAL A 36 -6.66 3.61 -0.74
C VAL A 36 -7.66 2.86 -1.62
N TRP A 37 -7.83 3.35 -2.84
CA TRP A 37 -8.65 2.73 -3.89
C TRP A 37 -7.82 2.64 -5.16
N TRP A 38 -7.15 1.50 -5.33
CA TRP A 38 -6.39 1.21 -6.55
C TRP A 38 -7.27 0.61 -7.63
N ASP A 39 -8.16 -0.30 -7.22
CA ASP A 39 -9.29 -0.74 -8.04
C ASP A 39 -10.56 -0.04 -7.54
N LYS A 40 -11.37 0.44 -8.47
CA LYS A 40 -12.66 1.11 -8.23
C LYS A 40 -13.64 0.21 -7.47
N ASP A 41 -13.41 -1.10 -7.48
CA ASP A 41 -14.26 -2.09 -6.81
C ASP A 41 -13.68 -2.59 -5.46
N PHE A 42 -12.44 -2.21 -5.09
CA PHE A 42 -11.77 -2.70 -3.87
C PHE A 42 -11.09 -1.59 -3.06
N GLU A 43 -11.46 -1.47 -1.79
CA GLU A 43 -10.71 -0.67 -0.81
C GLU A 43 -9.59 -1.52 -0.21
N GLU A 44 -8.41 -0.93 -0.10
CA GLU A 44 -7.24 -1.53 0.53
C GLU A 44 -6.67 -0.62 1.62
N PHE A 45 -6.05 -1.22 2.63
CA PHE A 45 -5.36 -0.51 3.70
C PHE A 45 -3.84 -0.63 3.54
N VAL A 46 -3.13 0.50 3.57
CA VAL A 46 -1.67 0.55 3.39
C VAL A 46 -0.98 1.36 4.49
N CYS A 47 0.29 1.02 4.74
CA CYS A 47 1.17 1.82 5.60
C CYS A 47 1.72 3.04 4.84
N GLN A 48 2.33 4.00 5.55
CA GLN A 48 2.86 5.23 4.97
C GLN A 48 3.87 4.97 3.83
N GLU A 49 4.77 4.00 4.02
CA GLU A 49 5.82 3.69 3.02
C GLU A 49 5.22 3.24 1.68
N HIS A 50 4.22 2.36 1.73
CA HIS A 50 3.57 1.86 0.52
C HIS A 50 2.65 2.92 -0.10
N LEU A 51 2.03 3.80 0.71
CA LEU A 51 1.33 4.96 0.18
C LEU A 51 2.27 5.87 -0.62
N ASP A 52 3.43 6.21 -0.07
CA ASP A 52 4.42 7.07 -0.73
C ASP A 52 4.93 6.45 -2.03
N PHE A 53 5.15 5.13 -2.04
CA PHE A 53 5.50 4.38 -3.25
C PHE A 53 4.40 4.47 -4.32
N MET A 54 3.15 4.16 -3.95
CA MET A 54 2.03 4.19 -4.89
C MET A 54 1.82 5.58 -5.49
N VAL A 55 1.84 6.62 -4.65
CA VAL A 55 1.72 8.02 -5.10
C VAL A 55 2.84 8.36 -6.06
N LYS A 56 4.08 7.96 -5.76
CA LYS A 56 5.23 8.20 -6.65
C LYS A 56 5.05 7.50 -8.01
N CYS A 57 4.61 6.24 -8.02
CA CYS A 57 4.36 5.50 -9.27
C CYS A 57 3.31 6.17 -10.14
N GLU A 58 2.20 6.61 -9.55
CA GLU A 58 1.15 7.34 -10.27
C GLU A 58 1.68 8.65 -10.87
N PHE A 59 2.43 9.44 -10.09
CA PHE A 59 3.03 10.67 -10.61
C PHE A 59 4.04 10.42 -11.74
N GLU A 60 4.85 9.36 -11.66
CA GLU A 60 5.81 9.03 -12.70
C GLU A 60 5.11 8.54 -13.99
N ASP A 61 4.05 7.73 -13.88
CA ASP A 61 3.26 7.27 -15.04
C ASP A 61 2.58 8.46 -15.75
N HIS A 62 2.05 9.42 -14.97
CA HIS A 62 1.48 10.69 -15.45
C HIS A 62 2.49 11.73 -15.93
N THR A 63 3.80 11.42 -15.97
CA THR A 63 4.78 12.27 -16.65
C THR A 63 5.24 11.67 -17.98
N LEU A 64 5.00 10.38 -18.20
CA LEU A 64 5.31 9.69 -19.45
C LEU A 64 4.20 9.90 -20.50
N ASP A 65 2.95 9.97 -20.09
CA ASP A 65 1.81 10.37 -20.93
C ASP A 65 1.93 11.83 -21.42
N GLU A 66 2.42 12.76 -20.59
CA GLU A 66 2.61 14.17 -20.96
C GLU A 66 3.87 14.43 -21.81
N ARG A 67 4.89 13.55 -21.75
CA ARG A 67 6.18 13.73 -22.46
C ARG A 67 6.38 12.80 -23.65
N GLY A 68 5.48 11.86 -23.93
CA GLY A 68 5.81 10.75 -24.82
C GLY A 68 4.65 10.00 -25.45
N MET A 69 3.69 10.68 -26.09
CA MET A 69 2.97 10.11 -27.25
C MET A 69 2.79 11.16 -28.36
N LYS A 70 3.78 11.20 -29.27
CA LYS A 70 3.62 11.43 -30.71
C LYS A 70 4.26 10.27 -31.45
#